data_AF-A0A9J6CPY3-F1
#
_entry.id   AF-A0A9J6CPY3-F1
#
_cell.length_a   1.000
_cell.length_b   1.000
_cell.length_c   1.000
_cell.angle_alpha   90.00
_cell.angle_beta   90.00
_cell.angle_gamma   90.00
#
_symmetry.space_group_name_H-M   'P 1'
#
loop_
_entity.id
_entity.type
_entity.pdbx_description
1 polymer ?
#
loop_
_entity_poly.entity_id
_entity_poly.type
_entity_poly.pdbx_seq_one_letter_code
_entity_poly.pdbx_strand_id
1 'polypeptide(L)'
;MMRLTNFILFIVLIKLTIGIKLNCRFEDYKTVYKFSYTCLAQNLQTTLNERTVTEVVGDHIFGKTNNDVEKVFIQHQNCHCIPRNLGEFFPNLKILYIMKSNVQYLMDGDLDGLDKLKIFDVSHNPIDQIGENFFKGHSSIMIISFYDCHIKKVTPGSLNSLTNIERMHFEGNACVDQRFDVDSSSSLEEVCENIYDKCHGNDHVLKSNQTETCDSLKHSKIAEIKRESTIEESSNSLSTILMILLLLTIVLNIIFAISFYRIFKSNFNGSWHEMRNVLV
;
A
#
# COMPACT_ATOMS: atom_id res chain seq x y z
N MET A 1 26.70 16.17 18.85
CA MET A 1 26.18 16.68 17.56
C MET A 1 25.94 15.48 16.65
N MET A 2 24.78 14.82 16.76
CA MET A 2 24.39 13.75 15.83
C MET A 2 24.21 14.40 14.46
N ARG A 3 25.03 14.00 13.49
CA ARG A 3 24.98 14.55 12.12
C ARG A 3 23.60 14.25 11.51
N LEU A 4 23.06 15.19 10.72
CA LEU A 4 21.81 15.06 9.97
C LEU A 4 21.70 13.72 9.21
N THR A 5 22.85 13.16 8.82
CA THR A 5 23.00 11.83 8.23
C THR A 5 22.50 10.70 9.12
N ASN A 6 22.70 10.76 10.44
CA ASN A 6 22.24 9.73 11.39
C ASN A 6 20.72 9.79 11.61
N PHE A 7 20.10 10.96 11.46
CA PHE A 7 18.65 11.13 11.57
C PHE A 7 17.92 10.66 10.31
N ILE A 8 18.47 10.96 9.12
CA ILE A 8 18.01 10.39 7.85
C ILE A 8 18.18 8.87 7.86
N LEU A 9 19.33 8.37 8.31
CA LEU A 9 19.57 6.94 8.46
C LEU A 9 18.58 6.31 9.44
N PHE A 10 18.25 6.98 10.55
CA PHE A 10 17.27 6.50 11.53
C PHE A 10 15.82 6.47 10.99
N ILE A 11 15.39 7.49 10.25
CA ILE A 11 14.08 7.49 9.56
C ILE A 11 14.04 6.43 8.47
N VAL A 12 15.12 6.24 7.72
CA VAL A 12 15.26 5.16 6.74
C VAL A 12 15.20 3.80 7.43
N LEU A 13 15.86 3.63 8.58
CA LEU A 13 15.82 2.41 9.40
C LEU A 13 14.43 2.13 9.98
N ILE A 14 13.67 3.16 10.41
CA ILE A 14 12.28 3.01 10.86
C ILE A 14 11.35 2.63 9.69
N LYS A 15 11.54 3.24 8.52
CA LYS A 15 10.82 2.84 7.29
C LYS A 15 11.15 1.41 6.85
N LEU A 16 12.36 0.92 7.16
CA LEU A 16 12.77 -0.46 6.89
C LEU A 16 12.22 -1.47 7.90
N THR A 17 11.62 -1.03 9.02
CA THR A 17 11.04 -1.93 10.05
C THR A 17 9.53 -2.14 9.95
N ILE A 18 8.82 -1.42 9.07
CA ILE A 18 7.36 -1.54 8.91
C ILE A 18 7.08 -1.90 7.45
N GLY A 19 7.16 -3.18 7.14
CA GLY A 19 6.92 -3.68 5.79
C GLY A 19 6.82 -5.19 5.78
N ILE A 20 6.07 -5.71 4.82
CA ILE A 20 5.85 -7.14 4.70
C ILE A 20 6.94 -7.77 3.84
N LYS A 21 7.35 -8.96 4.26
CA LYS A 21 8.19 -9.86 3.48
C LYS A 21 7.28 -10.74 2.63
N LEU A 22 7.32 -10.56 1.30
CA LEU A 22 6.55 -11.37 0.37
C LEU A 22 7.29 -12.68 0.09
N ASN A 23 6.79 -13.77 0.67
CA ASN A 23 7.29 -15.11 0.38
C ASN A 23 6.63 -15.66 -0.88
N CYS A 24 7.43 -16.00 -1.88
CA CYS A 24 7.01 -16.53 -3.16
C CYS A 24 7.50 -17.97 -3.33
N ARG A 25 6.60 -18.86 -3.76
CA ARG A 25 7.01 -20.04 -4.51
C ARG A 25 7.11 -19.67 -5.98
N PHE A 26 8.29 -19.81 -6.57
CA PHE A 26 8.51 -19.48 -7.97
C PHE A 26 8.35 -20.70 -8.88
N GLU A 27 7.60 -20.54 -9.97
CA GLU A 27 7.38 -21.62 -10.94
C GLU A 27 7.15 -21.08 -12.36
N ASP A 28 7.46 -21.91 -13.35
CA ASP A 28 7.09 -21.67 -14.74
C ASP A 28 5.65 -22.12 -14.96
N TYR A 29 4.75 -21.15 -15.10
CA TYR A 29 3.36 -21.44 -15.42
C TYR A 29 3.21 -21.55 -16.94
N LYS A 30 2.97 -22.77 -17.42
CA LYS A 30 2.74 -23.06 -18.84
C LYS A 30 1.25 -22.99 -19.16
N THR A 31 0.85 -22.03 -20.00
CA THR A 31 -0.42 -22.15 -20.74
C THR A 31 -0.14 -22.78 -22.10
N VAL A 32 -1.21 -23.15 -22.81
CA VAL A 32 -1.12 -23.73 -24.18
C VAL A 32 -0.33 -22.83 -25.14
N TYR A 33 -0.29 -21.51 -24.91
CA TYR A 33 0.27 -20.53 -25.84
C TYR A 33 1.42 -19.68 -25.28
N LYS A 34 1.72 -19.75 -23.97
CA LYS A 34 2.77 -18.93 -23.37
C LYS A 34 3.30 -19.53 -22.06
N PHE A 35 4.61 -19.45 -21.89
CA PHE A 35 5.27 -19.64 -20.59
C PHE A 35 5.35 -18.30 -19.87
N SER A 36 5.07 -18.30 -18.57
CA SER A 36 5.25 -17.12 -17.73
C SER A 36 5.85 -17.52 -16.40
N TYR A 37 6.94 -16.86 -16.03
CA TYR A 37 7.53 -17.05 -14.72
C TYR A 37 6.68 -16.35 -13.67
N THR A 38 6.34 -17.08 -12.61
CA THR A 38 5.24 -16.73 -11.70
C THR A 38 5.71 -16.76 -10.26
N CYS A 39 5.36 -15.73 -9.47
CA CYS A 39 5.37 -15.79 -8.01
C CYS A 39 4.00 -16.23 -7.51
N LEU A 40 3.96 -17.33 -6.74
CA LEU A 40 2.81 -17.72 -5.94
C LEU A 40 3.04 -17.29 -4.50
N ALA A 41 2.34 -16.24 -4.05
CA ALA A 41 2.49 -15.73 -2.69
C ALA A 41 2.08 -16.79 -1.66
N GLN A 42 2.88 -16.92 -0.59
CA GLN A 42 2.70 -17.89 0.49
C GLN A 42 2.62 -17.16 1.83
N ASN A 43 1.65 -17.55 2.67
CA ASN A 43 1.46 -17.04 4.03
C ASN A 43 1.41 -15.50 4.11
N LEU A 44 0.84 -14.86 3.09
CA LEU A 44 0.77 -13.40 3.01
C LEU A 44 -0.32 -12.88 3.94
N GLN A 45 0.05 -11.86 4.73
CA GLN A 45 -0.87 -11.09 5.54
C GLN A 45 -0.67 -9.60 5.27
N THR A 46 -1.76 -8.87 5.02
CA THR A 46 -1.72 -7.41 4.87
C THR A 46 -2.77 -6.74 5.74
N THR A 47 -2.42 -5.56 6.25
CA THR A 47 -3.32 -4.64 6.94
C THR A 47 -3.17 -3.24 6.36
N LEU A 48 -4.07 -2.30 6.71
CA LEU A 48 -3.95 -0.91 6.26
C LEU A 48 -2.60 -0.27 6.64
N ASN A 49 -2.04 -0.63 7.79
CA ASN A 49 -0.77 -0.10 8.29
C ASN A 49 0.45 -0.90 7.82
N GLU A 50 0.27 -2.17 7.45
CA GLU A 50 1.34 -3.10 7.12
C GLU A 50 1.01 -3.81 5.81
N ARG A 51 1.37 -3.15 4.70
CA ARG A 51 1.13 -3.65 3.35
C ARG A 51 2.22 -3.32 2.35
N THR A 52 3.24 -2.59 2.76
CA THR A 52 4.37 -2.22 1.89
C THR A 52 5.31 -3.39 1.79
N VAL A 53 5.47 -3.97 0.59
CA VAL A 53 6.49 -5.00 0.38
C VAL A 53 7.87 -4.35 0.49
N THR A 54 8.71 -4.87 1.39
CA THR A 54 10.10 -4.40 1.58
C THR A 54 11.12 -5.44 1.16
N GLU A 55 10.71 -6.69 1.03
CA GLU A 55 11.56 -7.80 0.63
C GLU A 55 10.72 -8.86 -0.07
N VAL A 56 11.24 -9.46 -1.14
CA VAL A 56 10.70 -10.67 -1.76
C VAL A 56 11.67 -11.81 -1.50
N VAL A 57 11.16 -12.93 -0.99
CA VAL A 57 11.96 -14.14 -0.76
C VAL A 57 11.35 -15.36 -1.39
N GLY A 58 12.21 -16.35 -1.63
CA GLY A 58 11.88 -17.61 -2.26
C GLY A 58 13.02 -18.03 -3.18
N ASP A 59 13.18 -19.34 -3.36
CA ASP A 59 14.20 -19.86 -4.25
C ASP A 59 13.72 -19.75 -5.70
N HIS A 60 14.44 -18.97 -6.51
CA HIS A 60 14.18 -18.92 -7.94
C HIS A 60 14.69 -20.19 -8.63
N ILE A 61 14.06 -20.52 -9.76
CA ILE A 61 14.63 -21.51 -10.68
C ILE A 61 15.95 -20.97 -11.26
N PHE A 62 16.86 -21.88 -11.63
CA PHE A 62 18.19 -21.52 -12.11
C PHE A 62 18.14 -20.52 -13.27
N GLY A 63 18.88 -19.41 -13.14
CA GLY A 63 18.97 -18.37 -14.16
C GLY A 63 17.80 -17.38 -14.19
N LYS A 64 16.85 -17.46 -13.25
CA LYS A 64 15.74 -16.52 -13.12
C LYS A 64 15.88 -15.62 -11.90
N THR A 65 15.23 -14.46 -11.99
CA THR A 65 15.21 -13.41 -10.97
C THR A 65 13.80 -12.83 -10.83
N ASN A 66 13.59 -11.93 -9.87
CA ASN A 66 12.34 -11.18 -9.76
C ASN A 66 12.01 -10.38 -11.05
N ASN A 67 13.02 -9.94 -11.81
CA ASN A 67 12.82 -9.22 -13.08
C ASN A 67 12.19 -10.10 -14.16
N ASP A 68 12.29 -11.42 -14.04
CA ASP A 68 11.66 -12.35 -14.99
C ASP A 68 10.18 -12.59 -14.69
N VAL A 69 9.70 -12.21 -13.50
CA VAL A 69 8.33 -12.49 -13.06
C VAL A 69 7.34 -11.70 -13.90
N GLU A 70 6.47 -12.41 -14.61
CA GLU A 70 5.39 -11.83 -15.41
C GLU A 70 4.02 -11.97 -14.73
N LYS A 71 3.90 -12.87 -13.74
CA LYS A 71 2.64 -13.14 -13.03
C LYS A 71 2.84 -13.22 -11.52
N VAL A 72 1.91 -12.66 -10.77
CA VAL A 72 1.82 -12.79 -9.31
C VAL A 72 0.43 -13.31 -8.96
N PHE A 73 0.38 -14.45 -8.27
CA PHE A 73 -0.87 -15.00 -7.73
C PHE A 73 -0.87 -14.88 -6.20
N ILE A 74 -1.89 -14.21 -5.67
CA ILE A 74 -2.17 -14.06 -4.25
C ILE A 74 -3.55 -14.70 -3.99
N GLN A 75 -3.56 -16.02 -3.87
CA GLN A 75 -4.79 -16.77 -3.74
C GLN A 75 -4.91 -17.45 -2.38
N HIS A 76 -6.09 -17.39 -1.76
CA HIS A 76 -6.34 -17.96 -0.44
C HIS A 76 -5.37 -17.43 0.64
N GLN A 77 -5.06 -16.13 0.59
CA GLN A 77 -4.22 -15.45 1.58
C GLN A 77 -5.06 -14.56 2.50
N ASN A 78 -4.46 -13.92 3.51
CA ASN A 78 -5.17 -12.96 4.37
C ASN A 78 -4.78 -11.51 4.03
N CYS A 79 -5.34 -11.00 2.94
CA CYS A 79 -4.92 -9.76 2.30
C CYS A 79 -6.03 -8.71 2.43
N HIS A 80 -6.12 -7.95 3.53
CA HIS A 80 -7.19 -6.94 3.69
C HIS A 80 -7.12 -5.81 2.64
N CYS A 81 -5.94 -5.61 2.07
CA CYS A 81 -5.65 -4.60 1.05
C CYS A 81 -4.49 -5.05 0.16
N ILE A 82 -4.40 -4.49 -1.05
CA ILE A 82 -3.36 -4.85 -2.02
C ILE A 82 -1.96 -4.51 -1.47
N PRO A 83 -0.96 -5.41 -1.60
CA PRO A 83 0.42 -5.09 -1.23
C PRO A 83 0.98 -3.97 -2.11
N ARG A 84 1.57 -2.95 -1.48
CA ARG A 84 2.27 -1.86 -2.17
C ARG A 84 3.68 -2.27 -2.60
N ASN A 85 4.23 -1.52 -3.56
CA ASN A 85 5.59 -1.66 -4.09
C ASN A 85 5.85 -2.97 -4.85
N LEU A 86 4.81 -3.67 -5.31
CA LEU A 86 5.01 -4.87 -6.14
C LEU A 86 5.81 -4.56 -7.43
N GLY A 87 5.64 -3.36 -8.02
CA GLY A 87 6.35 -2.95 -9.23
C GLY A 87 7.85 -2.77 -9.06
N GLU A 88 8.31 -2.40 -7.86
CA GLU A 88 9.74 -2.26 -7.53
C GLU A 88 10.46 -3.61 -7.55
N PHE A 89 9.75 -4.68 -7.17
CA PHE A 89 10.31 -6.04 -7.19
C PHE A 89 10.02 -6.77 -8.49
N PHE A 90 8.87 -6.53 -9.13
CA PHE A 90 8.43 -7.21 -10.34
C PHE A 90 8.19 -6.22 -11.50
N PRO A 91 9.24 -5.58 -12.05
CA PRO A 91 9.11 -4.51 -13.05
C PRO A 91 8.58 -4.98 -14.42
N ASN A 92 8.45 -6.30 -14.60
CA ASN A 92 7.87 -6.92 -15.81
C ASN A 92 6.52 -7.58 -15.55
N LEU A 93 5.87 -7.30 -14.41
CA LEU A 93 4.58 -7.86 -14.05
C LEU A 93 3.51 -7.47 -15.09
N LYS A 94 2.85 -8.49 -15.64
CA LYS A 94 1.78 -8.35 -16.64
C LYS A 94 0.44 -8.80 -16.08
N ILE A 95 0.45 -9.68 -15.08
CA ILE A 95 -0.79 -10.26 -14.57
C ILE A 95 -0.73 -10.34 -13.05
N LEU A 96 -1.72 -9.74 -12.40
CA LEU A 96 -1.90 -9.78 -10.96
C LEU A 96 -3.27 -10.39 -10.64
N TYR A 97 -3.24 -11.57 -10.04
CA TYR A 97 -4.43 -12.22 -9.48
C TYR A 97 -4.38 -12.15 -7.96
N ILE A 98 -5.41 -11.61 -7.34
CA ILE A 98 -5.58 -11.60 -5.88
C ILE A 98 -6.97 -12.13 -5.59
N MET A 99 -7.16 -13.44 -5.47
CA MET A 99 -8.49 -14.06 -5.42
C MET A 99 -8.73 -14.78 -4.10
N LYS A 100 -9.95 -14.69 -3.55
CA LYS A 100 -10.32 -15.35 -2.29
C LYS A 100 -9.35 -15.03 -1.16
N SER A 101 -8.94 -13.77 -1.07
CA SER A 101 -7.90 -13.31 -0.15
C SER A 101 -8.38 -12.21 0.82
N ASN A 102 -9.69 -12.02 0.97
CA ASN A 102 -10.30 -11.06 1.89
C ASN A 102 -9.90 -9.59 1.63
N VAL A 103 -9.66 -9.20 0.37
CA VAL A 103 -9.42 -7.79 0.02
C VAL A 103 -10.70 -7.00 0.24
N GLN A 104 -10.63 -5.97 1.08
CA GLN A 104 -11.77 -5.10 1.41
C GLN A 104 -11.58 -3.70 0.85
N TYR A 105 -10.33 -3.23 0.81
CA TYR A 105 -10.02 -1.85 0.46
C TYR A 105 -9.12 -1.79 -0.77
N LEU A 106 -9.60 -1.04 -1.76
CA LEU A 106 -8.84 -0.56 -2.90
C LEU A 106 -8.47 0.90 -2.64
N MET A 107 -7.18 1.20 -2.57
CA MET A 107 -6.69 2.54 -2.29
C MET A 107 -5.98 3.14 -3.50
N ASP A 108 -5.98 4.47 -3.55
CA ASP A 108 -5.20 5.22 -4.52
C ASP A 108 -3.71 4.83 -4.42
N GLY A 109 -3.11 4.55 -5.57
CA GLY A 109 -1.71 4.13 -5.71
C GLY A 109 -1.43 2.65 -5.41
N ASP A 110 -2.45 1.81 -5.21
CA ASP A 110 -2.26 0.36 -4.98
C ASP A 110 -1.58 -0.38 -6.13
N LEU A 111 -1.72 0.16 -7.34
CA LEU A 111 -1.15 -0.41 -8.57
C LEU A 111 0.13 0.33 -9.03
N ASP A 112 0.61 1.34 -8.29
CA ASP A 112 1.75 2.15 -8.69
C ASP A 112 3.00 1.30 -9.02
N GLY A 113 3.66 1.67 -10.12
CA GLY A 113 4.83 0.95 -10.66
C GLY A 113 4.50 -0.31 -11.44
N LEU A 114 3.23 -0.72 -11.53
CA LEU A 114 2.77 -1.85 -12.35
C LEU A 114 2.48 -1.43 -13.79
N ASP A 115 3.39 -0.68 -14.42
CA ASP A 115 3.16 -0.01 -15.71
C ASP A 115 2.85 -0.98 -16.87
N LYS A 116 3.30 -2.23 -16.76
CA LYS A 116 3.11 -3.29 -17.76
C LYS A 116 1.89 -4.19 -17.49
N LEU A 117 1.11 -3.90 -16.46
CA LEU A 117 -0.03 -4.71 -16.06
C LEU A 117 -1.08 -4.76 -17.18
N LYS A 118 -1.45 -5.98 -17.57
CA LYS A 118 -2.43 -6.28 -18.62
C LYS A 118 -3.71 -6.88 -18.07
N ILE A 119 -3.59 -7.69 -17.02
CA ILE A 119 -4.72 -8.35 -16.38
C ILE A 119 -4.65 -8.08 -14.88
N PHE A 120 -5.74 -7.54 -14.36
CA PHE A 120 -5.94 -7.32 -12.94
C PHE A 120 -7.22 -8.02 -12.51
N ASP A 121 -7.10 -8.98 -11.59
CA ASP A 121 -8.24 -9.78 -11.16
C ASP A 121 -8.23 -9.90 -9.64
N VAL A 122 -9.28 -9.36 -9.03
CA VAL A 122 -9.52 -9.38 -7.59
C VAL A 122 -10.82 -10.12 -7.24
N SER A 123 -11.23 -11.06 -8.08
CA SER A 123 -12.49 -11.78 -7.93
C SER A 123 -12.61 -12.51 -6.59
N HIS A 124 -13.84 -12.66 -6.11
CA HIS A 124 -14.16 -13.30 -4.84
C HIS A 124 -13.49 -12.65 -3.63
N ASN A 125 -13.46 -11.33 -3.58
CA ASN A 125 -13.06 -10.56 -2.41
C ASN A 125 -14.16 -9.57 -2.02
N PRO A 126 -14.39 -9.27 -0.73
CA PRO A 126 -15.47 -8.39 -0.28
C PRO A 126 -15.16 -6.90 -0.49
N ILE A 127 -15.06 -6.47 -1.75
CA ILE A 127 -14.79 -5.09 -2.16
C ILE A 127 -16.11 -4.38 -2.45
N ASP A 128 -16.46 -3.39 -1.63
CA ASP A 128 -17.75 -2.70 -1.74
C ASP A 128 -17.74 -1.51 -2.73
N GLN A 129 -16.58 -0.92 -3.02
CA GLN A 129 -16.49 0.24 -3.89
C GLN A 129 -15.19 0.32 -4.72
N ILE A 130 -15.31 0.93 -5.90
CA ILE A 130 -14.17 1.37 -6.72
C ILE A 130 -14.06 2.90 -6.65
N GLY A 131 -12.93 3.39 -6.14
CA GLY A 131 -12.63 4.81 -5.96
C GLY A 131 -12.17 5.49 -7.26
N GLU A 132 -12.30 6.82 -7.29
CA GLU A 132 -12.03 7.67 -8.47
C GLU A 132 -10.64 7.47 -9.08
N ASN A 133 -9.59 7.33 -8.27
CA ASN A 133 -8.21 7.28 -8.78
C ASN A 133 -7.60 5.87 -8.75
N PHE A 134 -8.35 4.82 -8.43
CA PHE A 134 -7.78 3.48 -8.27
C PHE A 134 -7.02 3.00 -9.51
N PHE A 135 -7.57 3.23 -10.71
CA PHE A 135 -6.94 2.86 -11.99
C PHE A 135 -6.16 4.01 -12.64
N LYS A 136 -5.97 5.13 -11.97
CA LYS A 136 -5.30 6.31 -12.57
C LYS A 136 -3.92 5.92 -13.10
N GLY A 137 -3.63 6.28 -14.35
CA GLY A 137 -2.36 5.98 -15.02
C GLY A 137 -2.21 4.57 -15.60
N HIS A 138 -3.17 3.66 -15.39
CA HIS A 138 -3.06 2.25 -15.79
C HIS A 138 -3.71 1.94 -17.15
N SER A 139 -3.33 2.70 -18.18
CA SER A 139 -3.88 2.52 -19.54
C SER A 139 -3.45 1.22 -20.21
N SER A 140 -2.45 0.52 -19.67
CA SER A 140 -1.96 -0.74 -20.23
C SER A 140 -2.89 -1.93 -19.96
N ILE A 141 -3.79 -1.84 -18.98
CA ILE A 141 -4.71 -2.90 -18.59
C ILE A 141 -5.73 -3.17 -19.70
N MET A 142 -5.90 -4.45 -20.02
CA MET A 142 -6.82 -4.96 -21.04
C MET A 142 -7.99 -5.75 -20.43
N ILE A 143 -7.78 -6.34 -19.25
CA ILE A 143 -8.80 -7.13 -18.57
C ILE A 143 -8.82 -6.75 -17.09
N ILE A 144 -9.99 -6.38 -16.59
CA ILE A 144 -10.27 -6.28 -15.16
C ILE A 144 -11.32 -7.32 -14.78
N SER A 145 -11.15 -7.94 -13.60
CA SER A 145 -12.18 -8.78 -13.01
C SER A 145 -12.43 -8.41 -11.56
N PHE A 146 -13.69 -8.07 -11.30
CA PHE A 146 -14.28 -7.88 -10.00
C PHE A 146 -15.42 -8.88 -9.78
N TYR A 147 -15.33 -10.06 -10.39
CA TYR A 147 -16.35 -11.09 -10.28
C TYR A 147 -16.61 -11.44 -8.81
N ASP A 148 -17.89 -11.43 -8.40
CA ASP A 148 -18.32 -11.81 -7.05
C ASP A 148 -17.60 -11.01 -5.94
N CYS A 149 -17.53 -9.69 -6.10
CA CYS A 149 -16.86 -8.80 -5.16
C CYS A 149 -17.78 -8.05 -4.18
N HIS A 150 -19.11 -8.11 -4.37
CA HIS A 150 -20.10 -7.32 -3.62
C HIS A 150 -20.02 -5.79 -3.85
N ILE A 151 -19.56 -5.36 -5.04
CA ILE A 151 -19.48 -3.94 -5.38
C ILE A 151 -20.87 -3.32 -5.36
N LYS A 152 -21.00 -2.24 -4.58
CA LYS A 152 -22.20 -1.41 -4.42
C LYS A 152 -22.06 -0.06 -5.09
N LYS A 153 -20.82 0.41 -5.29
CA LYS A 153 -20.53 1.72 -5.86
C LYS A 153 -19.30 1.68 -6.76
N VAL A 154 -19.40 2.30 -7.93
CA VAL A 154 -18.27 2.58 -8.80
C VAL A 154 -18.25 4.08 -9.03
N THR A 155 -17.21 4.77 -8.58
CA THR A 155 -17.17 6.24 -8.67
C THR A 155 -17.10 6.69 -10.14
N PRO A 156 -17.86 7.72 -10.58
CA PRO A 156 -17.79 8.21 -11.95
C PRO A 156 -16.35 8.62 -12.32
N GLY A 157 -15.91 8.26 -13.52
CA GLY A 157 -14.54 8.51 -13.98
C GLY A 157 -13.48 7.51 -13.53
N SER A 158 -13.77 6.63 -12.56
CA SER A 158 -12.79 5.65 -12.03
C SER A 158 -12.25 4.64 -13.03
N LEU A 159 -12.92 4.48 -14.18
CA LEU A 159 -12.56 3.52 -15.23
C LEU A 159 -12.02 4.23 -16.49
N ASN A 160 -12.06 5.57 -16.55
CA ASN A 160 -11.74 6.33 -17.77
C ASN A 160 -10.27 6.23 -18.20
N SER A 161 -9.37 5.89 -17.27
CA SER A 161 -7.94 5.70 -17.56
C SER A 161 -7.65 4.38 -18.28
N LEU A 162 -8.59 3.43 -18.31
CA LEU A 162 -8.42 2.09 -18.86
C LEU A 162 -8.61 2.10 -20.39
N THR A 163 -7.84 2.92 -21.12
CA THR A 163 -8.08 3.18 -22.55
C THR A 163 -7.80 1.98 -23.47
N ASN A 164 -7.07 0.95 -23.01
CA ASN A 164 -6.86 -0.30 -23.75
C ASN A 164 -7.69 -1.47 -23.20
N ILE A 165 -8.69 -1.18 -22.37
CA ILE A 165 -9.56 -2.23 -21.83
C ILE A 165 -10.33 -2.90 -22.96
N GLU A 166 -10.37 -4.22 -22.91
CA GLU A 166 -11.13 -5.07 -23.82
C GLU A 166 -12.25 -5.77 -23.08
N ARG A 167 -12.05 -6.11 -21.79
CA ARG A 167 -13.01 -6.90 -21.01
C ARG A 167 -13.09 -6.46 -19.56
N MET A 168 -14.32 -6.31 -19.08
CA MET A 168 -14.62 -6.03 -17.68
C MET A 168 -15.60 -7.08 -17.15
N HIS A 169 -15.20 -7.79 -16.10
CA HIS A 169 -16.05 -8.77 -15.42
C HIS A 169 -16.59 -8.18 -14.12
N PHE A 170 -17.91 -7.96 -14.07
CA PHE A 170 -18.62 -7.44 -12.91
C PHE A 170 -19.75 -8.36 -12.45
N GLU A 171 -19.87 -9.56 -13.02
CA GLU A 171 -20.89 -10.52 -12.60
C GLU A 171 -20.77 -10.83 -11.10
N GLY A 172 -21.90 -11.04 -10.42
CA GLY A 172 -21.96 -11.29 -8.98
C GLY A 172 -21.77 -10.05 -8.09
N ASN A 173 -21.92 -8.82 -8.60
CA ASN A 173 -21.90 -7.62 -7.77
C ASN A 173 -23.31 -7.03 -7.55
N ALA A 174 -23.43 -6.22 -6.50
CA ALA A 174 -24.72 -5.72 -6.03
C ALA A 174 -25.31 -4.63 -6.94
N CYS A 175 -24.45 -3.78 -7.50
CA CYS A 175 -24.91 -2.66 -8.33
C CYS A 175 -24.80 -2.89 -9.83
N VAL A 176 -23.95 -3.84 -10.27
CA VAL A 176 -23.77 -4.21 -11.67
C VAL A 176 -23.51 -5.72 -11.71
N ASP A 177 -24.23 -6.45 -12.54
CA ASP A 177 -24.11 -7.92 -12.63
C ASP A 177 -24.06 -8.35 -14.10
N GLN A 178 -22.95 -8.03 -14.76
CA GLN A 178 -22.73 -8.35 -16.17
C GLN A 178 -21.25 -8.30 -16.54
N ARG A 179 -20.93 -8.98 -17.63
CA ARG A 179 -19.67 -8.80 -18.36
C ARG A 179 -19.84 -7.70 -19.41
N PHE A 180 -18.78 -6.94 -19.62
CA PHE A 180 -18.66 -6.02 -20.74
C PHE A 180 -17.48 -6.41 -21.61
N ASP A 181 -17.70 -6.45 -22.92
CA ASP A 181 -16.65 -6.55 -23.92
C ASP A 181 -16.57 -5.17 -24.61
N VAL A 182 -15.45 -4.48 -24.41
CA VAL A 182 -15.17 -3.17 -25.02
C VAL A 182 -14.44 -3.44 -26.34
N ASP A 183 -15.22 -3.51 -27.40
CA ASP A 183 -14.73 -3.75 -28.76
C ASP A 183 -15.34 -2.74 -29.74
N SER A 184 -15.33 -3.06 -31.04
CA SER A 184 -15.88 -2.18 -32.08
C SER A 184 -17.38 -1.91 -31.93
N SER A 185 -18.11 -2.68 -31.12
CA SER A 185 -19.56 -2.61 -30.96
C SER A 185 -20.03 -1.69 -29.82
N SER A 186 -19.16 -1.34 -28.86
CA SER A 186 -19.47 -0.42 -27.77
C SER A 186 -18.23 0.38 -27.35
N SER A 187 -18.36 1.70 -27.23
CA SER A 187 -17.25 2.54 -26.78
C SER A 187 -17.01 2.37 -25.27
N LEU A 188 -15.78 2.64 -24.82
CA LEU A 188 -15.46 2.68 -23.39
C LEU A 188 -16.38 3.66 -22.63
N GLU A 189 -16.70 4.79 -23.24
CA GLU A 189 -17.58 5.80 -22.67
C GLU A 189 -18.99 5.24 -22.42
N GLU A 190 -19.59 4.55 -23.39
CA GLU A 190 -20.90 3.93 -23.25
C GLU A 190 -20.92 2.86 -22.15
N VAL A 191 -19.89 2.03 -22.09
CA VAL A 191 -19.75 1.00 -21.05
C VAL A 191 -19.61 1.63 -19.67
N CYS A 192 -18.78 2.68 -19.54
CA CYS A 192 -18.61 3.42 -18.29
C CYS A 192 -19.92 4.05 -17.81
N GLU A 193 -20.65 4.77 -18.69
CA GLU A 193 -21.95 5.37 -18.36
C GLU A 193 -22.95 4.30 -17.90
N ASN A 194 -23.02 3.14 -18.57
CA ASN A 194 -23.87 2.02 -18.16
C ASN A 194 -23.55 1.53 -16.75
N ILE A 195 -22.26 1.35 -16.43
CA ILE A 195 -21.81 0.96 -15.09
C ILE A 195 -22.20 2.03 -14.06
N TYR A 196 -21.97 3.31 -14.37
CA TYR A 196 -22.26 4.40 -13.44
C TYR A 196 -23.75 4.54 -13.17
N ASP A 197 -24.61 4.48 -14.20
CA ASP A 197 -26.06 4.55 -14.01
C ASP A 197 -26.57 3.42 -13.11
N LYS A 198 -26.12 2.18 -13.35
CA LYS A 198 -26.48 1.03 -12.52
C LYS A 198 -25.96 1.15 -11.09
N CYS A 199 -24.76 1.69 -10.91
CA CYS A 199 -24.12 1.85 -9.60
C CYS A 199 -24.44 3.13 -8.84
N HIS A 200 -25.31 4.00 -9.39
CA HIS A 200 -25.80 5.22 -8.73
C HIS A 200 -27.33 5.30 -8.67
N GLY A 201 -28.04 4.21 -9.00
CA GLY A 201 -29.51 4.15 -9.22
C GLY A 201 -30.44 4.58 -8.08
N ASN A 202 -29.97 5.27 -7.03
CA ASN A 202 -30.79 5.96 -6.01
C ASN A 202 -30.44 7.44 -5.81
N ASP A 203 -29.44 8.01 -6.48
CA ASP A 203 -29.11 9.45 -6.37
C ASP A 203 -30.00 10.35 -7.26
N HIS A 204 -30.83 9.76 -8.12
CA HIS A 204 -31.73 10.50 -9.00
C HIS A 204 -32.90 11.20 -8.27
N VAL A 205 -33.16 10.89 -7.00
CA VAL A 205 -34.17 11.61 -6.17
C VAL A 205 -33.58 12.87 -5.52
N LEU A 206 -32.25 13.04 -5.49
CA LEU A 206 -31.61 14.24 -4.94
C LEU A 206 -31.20 15.27 -6.01
N LYS A 207 -31.35 14.96 -7.31
CA LYS A 207 -30.99 15.88 -8.40
C LYS A 207 -32.10 16.83 -8.87
N SER A 208 -33.26 16.90 -8.20
CA SER A 208 -34.34 17.81 -8.60
C SER A 208 -34.54 19.03 -7.72
N ASN A 209 -33.67 19.35 -6.74
CA ASN A 209 -33.83 20.60 -5.97
C ASN A 209 -32.56 21.20 -5.34
N GLN A 210 -31.36 20.80 -5.75
CA GLN A 210 -30.13 21.49 -5.35
C GLN A 210 -29.11 21.45 -6.50
N THR A 211 -28.91 22.60 -7.17
CA THR A 211 -27.61 22.94 -7.73
C THR A 211 -26.63 23.10 -6.57
N GLU A 212 -26.18 21.98 -6.01
CA GLU A 212 -24.97 21.93 -5.20
C GLU A 212 -23.81 21.60 -6.14
N THR A 213 -23.11 22.64 -6.55
CA THR A 213 -21.83 22.57 -7.25
C THR A 213 -20.79 21.89 -6.37
N CYS A 214 -19.81 21.21 -7.01
CA CYS A 214 -18.66 20.49 -6.40
C CYS A 214 -17.75 21.32 -5.45
N ASP A 215 -18.17 22.50 -5.00
CA ASP A 215 -17.48 23.29 -3.97
C ASP A 215 -18.08 23.10 -2.55
N SER A 216 -19.29 22.55 -2.40
CA SER A 216 -19.90 22.36 -1.06
C SER A 216 -19.33 21.17 -0.27
N LEU A 217 -18.78 20.15 -0.94
CA LEU A 217 -18.15 18.99 -0.29
C LEU A 217 -16.69 19.24 0.17
N LYS A 218 -16.06 20.32 -0.30
CA LYS A 218 -14.75 20.76 0.23
C LYS A 218 -14.86 21.20 1.68
N HIS A 219 -15.93 21.90 2.07
CA HIS A 219 -16.01 22.49 3.41
C HIS A 219 -16.34 21.49 4.53
N SER A 220 -16.97 20.34 4.22
CA SER A 220 -17.26 19.29 5.20
C SER A 220 -16.04 18.41 5.51
N LYS A 221 -15.28 17.98 4.48
CA LYS A 221 -14.05 17.18 4.67
C LYS A 221 -12.84 17.99 5.14
N ILE A 222 -12.73 19.29 4.81
CA ILE A 222 -11.62 20.14 5.30
C ILE A 222 -11.69 20.31 6.83
N ALA A 223 -12.87 20.28 7.45
CA ALA A 223 -13.00 20.37 8.91
C ALA A 223 -12.56 19.08 9.63
N GLU A 224 -12.70 17.92 8.98
CA GLU A 224 -12.28 16.61 9.49
C GLU A 224 -10.78 16.38 9.26
N ILE A 225 -10.27 16.74 8.07
CA ILE A 225 -8.83 16.75 7.76
C ILE A 225 -8.06 17.76 8.63
N LYS A 226 -8.66 18.91 8.98
CA LYS A 226 -8.04 19.86 9.94
C LYS A 226 -7.92 19.28 11.35
N ARG A 227 -8.85 18.40 11.77
CA ARG A 227 -8.75 17.72 13.07
C ARG A 227 -7.68 16.65 13.06
N GLU A 228 -7.58 15.87 11.97
CA GLU A 228 -6.53 14.87 11.80
C GLU A 228 -5.15 15.53 11.68
N SER A 229 -5.01 16.64 10.94
CA SER A 229 -3.74 17.37 10.84
C SER A 229 -3.32 18.04 12.14
N THR A 230 -4.26 18.52 12.97
CA THR A 230 -3.93 19.05 14.31
C THR A 230 -3.58 17.93 15.31
N ILE A 231 -4.19 16.75 15.18
CA ILE A 231 -3.79 15.57 15.97
C ILE A 231 -2.38 15.12 15.56
N GLU A 232 -2.07 15.09 14.26
CA GLU A 232 -0.77 14.69 13.73
C GLU A 232 0.34 15.72 14.03
N GLU A 233 0.04 17.03 14.00
CA GLU A 233 0.92 18.08 14.50
C GLU A 233 1.16 17.96 16.01
N SER A 234 0.11 17.63 16.79
CA SER A 234 0.25 17.41 18.23
C SER A 234 1.11 16.18 18.55
N SER A 235 0.95 15.06 17.83
CA SER A 235 1.76 13.86 18.01
C SER A 235 3.21 14.08 17.56
N ASN A 236 3.43 14.86 16.50
CA ASN A 236 4.76 15.24 16.05
C ASN A 236 5.45 16.18 17.05
N SER A 237 4.70 17.10 17.68
CA SER A 237 5.23 17.96 18.75
C SER A 237 5.58 17.15 20.01
N LEU A 238 4.76 16.17 20.39
CA LEU A 238 5.02 15.30 21.54
C LEU A 238 6.23 14.39 21.28
N SER A 239 6.34 13.83 20.08
CA SER A 239 7.48 13.02 19.62
C SER A 239 8.78 13.81 19.60
N THR A 240 8.76 15.04 19.11
CA THR A 240 9.94 15.93 19.12
C THR A 240 10.34 16.34 20.53
N ILE A 241 9.39 16.62 21.43
CA ILE A 241 9.68 16.87 22.85
C ILE A 241 10.30 15.64 23.52
N LEU A 242 9.76 14.43 23.28
CA LEU A 242 10.32 13.19 23.81
C LEU A 242 11.77 12.96 23.32
N MET A 243 12.02 13.23 22.04
CA MET A 243 13.35 13.18 21.44
C MET A 243 14.33 14.17 22.09
N ILE A 244 13.91 15.41 22.34
CA ILE A 244 14.74 16.42 23.02
C ILE A 244 15.05 15.99 24.45
N LEU A 245 14.05 15.49 25.19
CA LEU A 245 14.25 14.97 26.55
C LEU A 245 15.24 13.79 26.56
N LEU A 246 15.12 12.87 25.60
CA LEU A 246 16.02 11.72 25.49
C LEU A 246 17.45 12.17 25.18
N LEU A 247 17.63 13.13 24.27
CA LEU A 247 18.94 13.74 23.99
C LEU A 247 19.52 14.45 25.22
N LEU A 248 18.70 15.18 25.98
CA LEU A 248 19.13 15.84 27.21
C LEU A 248 19.58 14.84 28.27
N THR A 249 18.86 13.72 28.46
CA THR A 249 19.28 12.67 29.41
C THR A 249 20.62 12.03 29.01
N ILE A 250 20.84 11.78 27.71
CA ILE A 250 22.12 11.26 27.21
C ILE A 250 23.26 12.26 27.48
N VAL A 251 23.04 13.54 27.19
CA VAL A 251 24.05 14.59 27.45
C VAL A 251 24.38 14.69 28.94
N LEU A 252 23.36 14.65 29.81
CA LEU A 252 23.56 14.65 31.25
C LEU A 252 24.35 13.42 31.71
N ASN A 253 24.02 12.23 31.23
CA ASN A 253 24.76 11.00 31.56
C ASN A 253 26.24 11.07 31.14
N ILE A 254 26.53 11.66 29.97
CA ILE A 254 27.92 11.87 29.51
C ILE A 254 28.65 12.85 30.44
N ILE A 255 28.01 13.96 30.83
CA ILE A 255 28.59 14.94 31.76
C ILE A 255 28.88 14.29 33.12
N PHE A 256 27.94 13.48 33.64
CA PHE A 256 28.14 12.71 34.87
C PHE A 256 29.29 11.72 34.73
N ALA A 257 29.38 10.97 33.64
CA ALA A 257 30.46 10.01 33.41
C ALA A 257 31.84 10.70 33.34
N ILE A 258 31.94 11.85 32.66
CA ILE A 258 33.17 12.64 32.60
C ILE A 258 33.55 13.20 33.97
N SER A 259 32.57 13.72 34.72
CA SER A 259 32.79 14.28 36.05
C SER A 259 33.24 13.19 37.03
N PHE A 260 32.56 12.04 37.00
CA PHE A 260 32.94 10.85 37.75
C PHE A 260 34.35 10.39 37.41
N TYR A 261 34.68 10.30 36.12
CA TYR A 261 36.03 9.92 35.67
C TYR A 261 37.11 10.90 36.14
N ARG A 262 36.83 12.21 36.15
CA ARG A 262 37.76 13.22 36.68
C ARG A 262 37.98 13.05 38.19
N ILE A 263 36.92 12.86 38.96
CA ILE A 263 37.00 12.61 40.41
C ILE A 263 37.78 11.31 40.67
N PHE A 264 37.45 10.26 39.93
CA PHE A 264 38.12 8.97 40.01
C PHE A 264 39.62 9.09 39.75
N LYS A 265 39.99 9.79 38.68
CA LYS A 265 41.39 10.01 38.33
C LYS A 265 42.12 10.90 39.34
N SER A 266 41.47 11.91 39.90
CA SER A 266 42.09 12.84 40.86
C SER A 266 42.32 12.21 42.23
N ASN A 267 41.34 11.45 42.72
CA ASN A 267 41.36 10.96 44.11
C ASN A 267 41.97 9.56 44.24
N PHE A 268 41.91 8.75 43.18
CA PHE A 268 42.34 7.36 43.21
C PHE A 268 43.41 7.07 42.16
N ASN A 269 43.96 8.10 41.50
CA ASN A 269 44.99 7.99 40.45
C ASN A 269 44.65 7.00 39.32
N GLY A 270 43.35 6.72 39.11
CA GLY A 270 42.86 5.72 38.16
C GLY A 270 42.82 4.27 38.67
N SER A 271 43.12 4.01 39.95
CA SER A 271 43.11 2.70 40.59
C SER A 271 41.70 2.32 41.07
N TRP A 272 41.09 1.36 40.38
CA TRP A 272 39.78 0.82 40.76
C TRP A 272 39.81 0.08 42.11
N HIS A 273 40.96 -0.49 42.49
CA HIS A 273 41.14 -1.16 43.77
C HIS A 273 41.09 -0.19 44.95
N GLU A 274 41.69 0.99 44.84
CA GLU A 274 41.66 2.01 45.89
C GLU A 274 40.25 2.59 46.07
N MET A 275 39.53 2.86 44.97
CA MET A 275 38.16 3.37 45.05
C MET A 275 37.21 2.35 45.69
N ARG A 276 37.34 1.06 45.34
CA ARG A 276 36.49 0.00 45.89
C ARG A 276 36.65 -0.14 47.41
N ASN A 277 37.85 0.05 47.94
CA ASN A 277 38.12 -0.05 49.38
C ASN A 277 37.55 1.13 50.20
N VAL A 278 37.14 2.22 49.55
CA VAL A 278 36.53 3.41 50.20
C VAL A 278 34.99 3.39 50.09
N LEU A 279 34.44 2.69 49.10
CA LEU A 279 32.99 2.63 48.82
C LEU A 279 32.26 1.42 49.42
N VAL A 280 32.99 0.44 49.97
CA VAL A 280 32.46 -0.72 50.71
C VAL A 280 32.62 -0.47 52.20
#